data_AF-A0A818X5W3-F1
#
_entry.id   AF-A0A818X5W3-F1
#
_cell.length_a   1.000
_cell.length_b   1.000
_cell.length_c   1.000
_cell.angle_alpha   90.00
_cell.angle_beta   90.00
_cell.angle_gamma   90.00
#
_symmetry.space_group_name_H-M   'P 1'
#
loop_
_entity.id
_entity.type
_entity.pdbx_description
1 polymer ?
#
loop_
_entity_poly.entity_id
_entity_poly.type
_entity_poly.pdbx_seq_one_letter_code
_entity_poly.pdbx_strand_id
1 'polypeptide(L)'
;MSSTVANDLENKIIPWLNAHGNKIELNISEGSFQQLTPTIYTHTSPGTYISIGFKQPLQQDAVDLEELQQNFSYIALNKLPLPGLDVPSNWEVYPQTPMSSFREGVQIDEYENHRLHLTISTRFFAIYGHEIQEHPIMDKSAEEGTYLQVRHDIEGFIKVNLPLMIE
;
A
#
# COMPACT_ATOMS: atom_id res chain seq x y z
N MET A 1 -15.26 -6.97 25.03
CA MET A 1 -16.06 -6.68 23.81
C MET A 1 -15.20 -6.65 22.55
N SER A 2 -13.88 -6.45 22.63
CA SER A 2 -12.96 -6.42 21.46
C SER A 2 -12.83 -7.78 20.75
N SER A 3 -12.80 -8.90 21.48
CA SER A 3 -12.63 -10.24 20.89
C SER A 3 -13.71 -10.64 19.88
N THR A 4 -14.92 -10.09 19.99
CA THR A 4 -16.00 -10.35 19.03
C THR A 4 -15.71 -9.70 17.68
N VAL A 5 -15.18 -8.46 17.66
CA VAL A 5 -14.94 -7.73 16.41
C VAL A 5 -13.80 -8.34 15.61
N ALA A 6 -12.71 -8.72 16.27
CA ALA A 6 -11.59 -9.40 15.62
C ALA A 6 -12.03 -10.71 14.96
N ASN A 7 -12.78 -11.54 15.70
CA ASN A 7 -13.32 -12.80 15.18
C ASN A 7 -14.30 -12.58 14.02
N ASP A 8 -15.16 -11.56 14.11
CA ASP A 8 -16.09 -11.21 13.03
C ASP A 8 -15.35 -10.77 11.76
N LEU A 9 -14.28 -9.99 11.89
CA LEU A 9 -13.43 -9.60 10.77
C LEU A 9 -12.69 -10.80 10.16
N GLU A 10 -12.09 -11.67 10.97
CA GLU A 10 -11.45 -12.90 10.49
C GLU A 10 -12.43 -13.77 9.68
N ASN A 11 -13.65 -13.93 10.19
CA ASN A 11 -14.72 -14.68 9.51
C ASN A 11 -15.19 -14.02 8.20
N LYS A 12 -14.99 -12.71 8.03
CA LYS A 12 -15.30 -11.97 6.80
C LYS A 12 -14.17 -12.03 5.76
N ILE A 13 -12.90 -12.05 6.20
CA ILE A 13 -11.74 -11.94 5.30
C ILE A 13 -11.64 -13.14 4.34
N ILE A 14 -11.80 -14.37 4.81
CA ILE A 14 -11.68 -15.56 3.93
C ILE A 14 -12.77 -15.59 2.84
N PRO A 15 -14.06 -15.42 3.17
CA PRO A 15 -15.10 -15.28 2.14
C PRO A 15 -14.83 -14.14 1.16
N TRP A 16 -14.36 -12.99 1.66
CA TRP A 16 -14.00 -11.85 0.82
C TRP A 16 -12.86 -12.20 -0.14
N LEU A 17 -11.77 -12.82 0.33
CA LEU A 17 -10.66 -13.28 -0.51
C LEU A 17 -11.12 -14.25 -1.60
N ASN A 18 -11.94 -15.24 -1.22
CA ASN A 18 -12.48 -16.22 -2.17
C ASN A 18 -13.35 -15.55 -3.24
N ALA A 19 -14.17 -14.56 -2.87
CA ALA A 19 -15.00 -13.81 -3.82
C ALA A 19 -14.16 -12.99 -4.82
N HIS A 20 -12.94 -12.60 -4.45
CA HIS A 20 -11.99 -11.88 -5.31
C HIS A 20 -10.94 -12.80 -5.96
N GLY A 21 -11.11 -14.13 -5.87
CA GLY A 21 -10.17 -15.09 -6.44
C GLY A 21 -8.76 -15.02 -5.85
N ASN A 22 -8.66 -14.66 -4.57
CA ASN A 22 -7.39 -14.41 -3.87
C ASN A 22 -6.53 -13.32 -4.52
N LYS A 23 -7.18 -12.28 -5.03
CA LYS A 23 -6.52 -11.12 -5.65
C LYS A 23 -6.95 -9.81 -5.00
N ILE A 24 -6.01 -8.89 -4.98
CA ILE A 24 -6.23 -7.48 -4.63
C ILE A 24 -5.92 -6.66 -5.87
N GLU A 25 -6.95 -6.09 -6.46
CA GLU A 25 -6.83 -5.18 -7.60
C GLU A 25 -7.16 -3.76 -7.17
N LEU A 26 -6.21 -2.85 -7.36
CA LEU A 26 -6.36 -1.45 -6.95
C LEU A 26 -6.04 -0.51 -8.11
N ASN A 27 -6.84 0.54 -8.24
CA ASN A 27 -6.56 1.67 -9.12
C ASN A 27 -6.47 2.93 -8.26
N ILE A 28 -5.29 3.53 -8.21
CA ILE A 28 -5.00 4.70 -7.38
C ILE A 28 -4.77 5.88 -8.32
N SER A 29 -5.76 6.76 -8.42
CA SER A 29 -5.77 7.88 -9.37
C SER A 29 -5.97 9.26 -8.75
N GLU A 30 -6.23 9.32 -7.45
CA GLU A 30 -6.50 10.54 -6.69
C GLU A 30 -5.33 10.94 -5.78
N GLY A 31 -5.08 12.24 -5.67
CA GLY A 31 -3.95 12.81 -4.92
C GLY A 31 -2.71 12.99 -5.79
N SER A 32 -1.53 12.97 -5.17
CA SER A 32 -0.23 13.07 -5.83
C SER A 32 0.89 12.44 -5.00
N PHE A 33 2.03 12.22 -5.63
CA PHE A 33 3.29 11.99 -4.95
C PHE A 33 3.92 13.32 -4.53
N GLN A 34 4.30 13.41 -3.26
CA GLN A 34 4.98 14.54 -2.65
C GLN A 34 6.44 14.17 -2.37
N GLN A 35 7.35 15.09 -2.66
CA GLN A 35 8.78 14.90 -2.38
C GLN A 35 9.01 14.86 -0.86
N LEU A 36 9.52 13.73 -0.36
CA LEU A 36 9.94 13.58 1.03
C LEU A 36 11.43 13.89 1.20
N THR A 37 12.23 13.39 0.25
CA THR A 37 13.66 13.70 0.10
C THR A 37 13.94 13.88 -1.39
N PRO A 38 15.12 14.38 -1.80
CA PRO A 38 15.45 14.51 -3.22
C PRO A 38 15.31 13.21 -4.03
N THR A 39 15.34 12.04 -3.38
CA THR A 39 15.27 10.73 -4.04
C THR A 39 14.03 9.92 -3.66
N ILE A 40 13.16 10.43 -2.77
CA ILE A 40 12.02 9.69 -2.24
C ILE A 40 10.76 10.53 -2.37
N TYR A 41 9.75 9.95 -3.00
CA TYR A 41 8.44 10.57 -3.15
C TYR A 41 7.39 9.68 -2.51
N THR A 42 6.42 10.28 -1.83
CA THR A 42 5.41 9.54 -1.08
C THR A 42 4.01 10.00 -1.46
N HIS A 43 3.10 9.04 -1.61
CA HIS A 43 1.68 9.27 -1.70
C HIS A 43 1.04 8.79 -0.40
N THR A 44 0.35 9.70 0.28
CA THR A 44 -0.41 9.40 1.50
C THR A 44 -1.85 9.82 1.29
N SER A 45 -2.77 8.88 1.47
CA SER A 45 -4.22 9.12 1.53
C SER A 45 -4.83 8.20 2.59
N PRO A 46 -6.10 8.41 3.02
CA PRO A 46 -6.71 7.54 4.01
C PRO A 46 -6.61 6.05 3.62
N GLY A 47 -5.95 5.26 4.47
CA GLY A 47 -5.74 3.83 4.23
C GLY A 47 -4.70 3.47 3.17
N THR A 48 -3.98 4.44 2.59
CA THR A 48 -2.96 4.20 1.58
C THR A 48 -1.66 4.93 1.89
N TYR A 49 -0.55 4.19 1.87
CA TYR A 49 0.79 4.78 1.88
C TYR A 49 1.67 4.07 0.86
N ILE A 50 2.18 4.84 -0.10
CA ILE A 50 3.09 4.40 -1.14
C ILE A 50 4.32 5.29 -1.09
N SER A 51 5.51 4.69 -1.12
CA SER A 51 6.76 5.42 -1.29
C SER A 51 7.48 4.89 -2.51
N ILE A 52 7.93 5.78 -3.39
CA ILE A 52 8.76 5.46 -4.55
C ILE A 52 10.13 6.11 -4.39
N GLY A 53 11.17 5.31 -4.57
CA GLY A 53 12.56 5.73 -4.45
C GLY A 53 13.28 5.68 -5.78
N PHE A 54 14.11 6.69 -6.03
CA PHE A 54 15.02 6.78 -7.16
C PHE A 54 16.48 6.75 -6.68
N LYS A 55 17.40 6.37 -7.57
CA LYS A 55 18.84 6.25 -7.27
C LYS A 55 19.52 7.61 -7.14
N GLN A 56 18.99 8.60 -7.85
CA GLN A 56 19.51 9.96 -7.92
C GLN A 56 18.35 10.96 -7.82
N PRO A 57 18.61 12.21 -7.42
CA PRO A 57 17.58 13.24 -7.41
C PRO A 57 17.02 13.48 -8.80
N LEU A 58 15.70 13.59 -8.89
CA LEU A 58 15.02 13.94 -10.14
C LEU A 58 15.15 15.45 -10.39
N GLN A 59 15.41 15.84 -11.64
CA GLN A 59 15.52 17.25 -12.04
C GLN A 59 14.26 17.65 -12.83
N GLN A 60 13.54 18.66 -12.35
CA GLN A 60 12.21 19.06 -12.86
C GLN A 60 12.16 19.22 -14.39
N ASP A 61 13.21 19.76 -15.00
CA ASP A 61 13.26 20.07 -16.43
C ASP A 61 13.88 18.97 -17.32
N ALA A 62 14.42 17.90 -16.73
CA ALA A 62 15.13 16.84 -17.46
C ALA A 62 14.48 15.46 -17.34
N VAL A 63 13.46 15.32 -16.49
CA VAL A 63 12.86 14.01 -16.21
C VAL A 63 11.91 13.61 -17.33
N ASP A 64 12.24 12.49 -17.96
CA ASP A 64 11.38 11.75 -18.88
C ASP A 64 11.15 10.31 -18.39
N LEU A 65 10.41 9.53 -19.18
CA LEU A 65 10.12 8.13 -18.86
C LEU A 65 11.40 7.27 -18.73
N GLU A 66 12.40 7.50 -19.60
CA GLU A 66 13.63 6.73 -19.62
C GLU A 66 14.47 7.01 -18.37
N GLU A 67 14.62 8.29 -18.00
CA GLU A 67 15.26 8.74 -16.77
C GLU A 67 14.62 8.08 -15.54
N LEU A 68 13.28 8.09 -15.44
CA LEU A 68 12.55 7.47 -14.33
C LEU A 68 12.78 5.96 -14.27
N GLN A 69 12.72 5.26 -15.40
CA GLN A 69 12.94 3.81 -15.47
C GLN A 69 14.37 3.42 -15.10
N GLN A 70 15.37 4.16 -15.57
CA GLN A 70 16.78 3.91 -15.27
C GLN A 70 17.13 4.21 -13.81
N ASN A 71 16.57 5.31 -13.28
CA ASN A 71 16.81 5.74 -11.90
C ASN A 71 15.90 5.06 -10.89
N PHE A 72 14.86 4.33 -11.28
CA PHE A 72 14.00 3.60 -10.34
C PHE A 72 14.81 2.67 -9.43
N SER A 73 14.60 2.81 -8.12
CA SER A 73 15.28 2.05 -7.08
C SER A 73 14.35 1.05 -6.42
N TYR A 74 13.23 1.53 -5.87
CA TYR A 74 12.27 0.70 -5.15
C TYR A 74 10.87 1.33 -5.07
N ILE A 75 9.88 0.51 -4.76
CA ILE A 75 8.59 0.93 -4.21
C ILE A 75 8.39 0.30 -2.84
N ALA A 76 7.70 1.00 -1.95
CA ALA A 76 7.27 0.48 -0.65
C ALA A 76 5.76 0.69 -0.52
N LEU A 77 5.07 -0.37 -0.10
CA LEU A 77 3.63 -0.40 0.13
C LEU A 77 3.43 -0.72 1.61
N ASN A 78 2.72 0.14 2.33
CA ASN A 78 2.52 -0.07 3.78
C ASN A 78 1.03 -0.29 4.11
N LYS A 79 0.21 0.72 3.81
CA LYS A 79 -1.25 0.62 3.92
C LYS A 79 -1.82 0.55 2.52
N LEU A 80 -2.69 -0.42 2.27
CA LEU A 80 -3.47 -0.52 1.04
C LEU A 80 -4.91 -0.88 1.40
N PRO A 81 -5.91 -0.26 0.75
CA PRO A 81 -7.30 -0.55 1.02
C PRO A 81 -7.67 -1.96 0.53
N LEU A 82 -8.74 -2.51 1.12
CA LEU A 82 -9.38 -3.76 0.69
C LEU A 82 -10.81 -3.44 0.23
N PRO A 83 -11.01 -2.97 -1.03
CA PRO A 83 -12.32 -2.55 -1.52
C PRO A 83 -13.38 -3.64 -1.31
N GLY A 84 -14.55 -3.24 -0.81
CA GLY A 84 -15.66 -4.15 -0.56
C GLY A 84 -15.55 -5.00 0.71
N LEU A 85 -14.44 -4.92 1.47
CA LEU A 85 -14.39 -5.47 2.82
C LEU A 85 -15.01 -4.46 3.80
N ASP A 86 -16.07 -4.89 4.50
CA ASP A 86 -16.73 -4.09 5.53
C ASP A 86 -15.90 -4.09 6.83
N VAL A 87 -15.15 -3.01 7.03
CA VAL A 87 -14.25 -2.79 8.17
C VAL A 87 -14.84 -1.73 9.12
N PRO A 88 -14.99 -2.04 10.43
CA PRO A 88 -15.42 -1.05 11.42
C PRO A 88 -14.53 0.19 11.43
N SER A 89 -15.11 1.37 11.68
CA SER A 89 -14.38 2.65 11.62
C SER A 89 -13.26 2.80 12.65
N ASN A 90 -13.27 2.00 13.71
CA ASN A 90 -12.21 1.94 14.72
C ASN A 90 -11.17 0.85 14.44
N TRP A 91 -11.14 0.28 13.23
CA TRP A 91 -10.16 -0.73 12.83
C TRP A 91 -9.41 -0.31 11.57
N GLU A 92 -8.12 -0.62 11.54
CA GLU A 92 -7.35 -0.61 10.30
C GLU A 92 -7.11 -2.05 9.86
N VAL A 93 -7.39 -2.35 8.60
CA VAL A 93 -7.17 -3.66 7.99
C VAL A 93 -6.51 -3.47 6.62
N TYR A 94 -5.39 -4.13 6.39
CA TYR A 94 -4.60 -3.99 5.16
C TYR A 94 -3.78 -5.26 4.86
N PRO A 95 -3.42 -5.48 3.58
CA PRO A 95 -2.59 -6.62 3.22
C PRO A 95 -1.12 -6.39 3.61
N GLN A 96 -0.41 -7.46 3.94
CA GLN A 96 1.02 -7.44 4.29
C GLN A 96 1.89 -7.99 3.17
N THR A 97 2.88 -7.20 2.74
CA THR A 97 3.88 -7.61 1.76
C THR A 97 5.01 -8.39 2.44
N PRO A 98 5.61 -9.41 1.79
CA PRO A 98 6.77 -10.14 2.31
C PRO A 98 7.98 -9.26 2.58
N MET A 99 8.10 -8.15 1.85
CA MET A 99 9.18 -7.17 1.96
C MET A 99 8.56 -5.76 2.04
N SER A 100 9.11 -4.92 2.91
CA SER A 100 8.65 -3.55 3.11
C SER A 100 8.94 -2.65 1.90
N SER A 101 9.95 -2.98 1.10
CA SER A 101 10.26 -2.35 -0.18
C SER A 101 10.76 -3.38 -1.18
N PHE A 102 10.48 -3.16 -2.47
CA PHE A 102 10.85 -4.09 -3.53
C PHE A 102 10.98 -3.37 -4.88
N ARG A 103 11.65 -4.02 -5.85
CA ARG A 103 11.83 -3.51 -7.22
C ARG A 103 11.13 -4.41 -8.23
N GLU A 104 11.16 -5.71 -7.98
CA GLU A 104 10.57 -6.73 -8.82
C GLU A 104 9.06 -6.55 -8.94
N GLY A 105 8.52 -6.70 -10.16
CA GLY A 105 7.09 -6.56 -10.41
C GLY A 105 6.60 -5.10 -10.48
N VAL A 106 7.49 -4.11 -10.39
CA VAL A 106 7.14 -2.70 -10.67
C VAL A 106 7.52 -2.34 -12.09
N GLN A 107 6.57 -1.78 -12.82
CA GLN A 107 6.76 -1.25 -14.17
C GLN A 107 6.33 0.21 -14.19
N ILE A 108 7.25 1.12 -14.55
CA ILE A 108 6.88 2.51 -14.85
C ILE A 108 6.47 2.53 -16.32
N ASP A 109 5.16 2.64 -16.54
CA ASP A 109 4.54 2.46 -17.85
C ASP A 109 4.65 3.71 -18.72
N GLU A 110 4.39 4.87 -18.11
CA GLU A 110 4.26 6.14 -18.81
C GLU A 110 4.54 7.32 -17.86
N TYR A 111 5.08 8.39 -18.41
CA TYR A 111 5.23 9.67 -17.72
C TYR A 111 4.96 10.81 -18.71
N GLU A 112 3.79 11.43 -18.60
CA GLU A 112 3.37 12.54 -19.46
C GLU A 112 2.69 13.60 -18.59
N ASN A 113 2.91 14.89 -18.89
CA ASN A 113 2.28 16.01 -18.18
C ASN A 113 2.44 15.93 -16.65
N HIS A 114 3.65 15.58 -16.18
CA HIS A 114 4.00 15.38 -14.77
C HIS A 114 3.23 14.26 -14.06
N ARG A 115 2.65 13.32 -14.82
CA ARG A 115 1.80 12.26 -14.27
C ARG A 115 2.46 10.91 -14.50
N LEU A 116 2.73 10.22 -13.40
CA LEU A 116 3.39 8.93 -13.37
C LEU A 116 2.36 7.80 -13.42
N HIS A 117 2.44 6.98 -14.45
CA HIS A 117 1.67 5.76 -14.59
C HIS A 117 2.60 4.58 -14.29
N LEU A 118 2.26 3.78 -13.29
CA LEU A 118 3.00 2.57 -12.98
C LEU A 118 2.08 1.42 -12.58
N THR A 119 2.53 0.21 -12.90
CA THR A 119 1.88 -1.05 -12.58
C THR A 119 2.75 -1.80 -11.58
N ILE A 120 2.13 -2.28 -10.49
CA ILE A 120 2.78 -3.06 -9.46
C ILE A 120 2.12 -4.43 -9.39
N SER A 121 2.90 -5.47 -9.67
CA SER A 121 2.54 -6.87 -9.47
C SER A 121 3.33 -7.40 -8.29
N THR A 122 2.65 -7.79 -7.23
CA THR A 122 3.28 -8.29 -6.01
C THR A 122 2.48 -9.45 -5.40
N ARG A 123 2.96 -9.99 -4.28
CA ARG A 123 2.22 -10.95 -3.47
C ARG A 123 2.08 -10.41 -2.06
N PHE A 124 0.96 -10.70 -1.43
CA PHE A 124 0.75 -10.51 -0.01
C PHE A 124 0.64 -11.88 0.66
N PHE A 125 1.18 -12.00 1.88
CA PHE A 125 1.17 -13.26 2.62
C PHE A 125 0.11 -13.32 3.72
N ALA A 126 -0.51 -12.17 4.02
CA ALA A 126 -1.55 -12.05 5.03
C ALA A 126 -2.40 -10.80 4.84
N ILE A 127 -3.60 -10.82 5.39
CA ILE A 127 -4.35 -9.62 5.79
C ILE A 127 -4.12 -9.43 7.28
N TYR A 128 -3.64 -8.25 7.67
CA TYR A 128 -3.47 -7.85 9.06
C TYR A 128 -4.51 -6.81 9.43
N GLY A 129 -4.98 -6.86 10.67
CA GLY A 129 -5.86 -5.83 11.20
C GLY A 129 -5.57 -5.53 12.66
N HIS A 130 -5.85 -4.30 13.08
CA HIS A 130 -5.78 -3.89 14.47
C HIS A 130 -6.81 -2.81 14.80
N GLU A 131 -7.22 -2.79 16.06
CA GLU A 131 -8.05 -1.71 16.60
C GLU A 131 -7.20 -0.44 16.74
N ILE A 132 -7.75 0.68 16.28
CA ILE A 132 -7.12 2.00 16.36
C ILE A 132 -7.10 2.42 17.83
N GLN A 133 -5.91 2.62 18.39
CA GLN A 133 -5.72 3.10 19.75
C GLN A 133 -5.19 4.54 19.72
N GLU A 134 -5.83 5.43 20.48
CA GLU A 134 -5.40 6.83 20.60
C GLU A 134 -4.04 6.95 21.31
N HIS A 135 -3.80 6.07 22.30
CA HIS A 135 -2.59 6.06 23.12
C HIS A 135 -2.06 4.63 23.32
N PRO A 136 -1.37 4.06 22.32
CA PRO A 136 -0.76 2.75 22.48
C PRO A 136 0.31 2.81 23.57
N ILE A 137 0.24 1.89 24.54
CA ILE A 137 1.25 1.77 25.59
C ILE A 137 2.42 0.96 25.01
N MET A 138 3.53 1.63 24.71
CA MET A 138 4.66 1.05 23.96
C MET A 138 5.24 -0.25 24.55
N ASP A 139 5.09 -0.48 25.85
CA ASP A 139 5.67 -1.64 26.55
C ASP A 139 4.62 -2.69 26.99
N LYS A 140 3.35 -2.50 26.61
CA LYS A 140 2.28 -3.43 26.95
C LYS A 140 1.98 -4.31 25.74
N SER A 141 1.90 -5.62 25.96
CA SER A 141 1.39 -6.55 24.94
C SER A 141 -0.01 -6.13 24.48
N ALA A 142 -0.27 -6.25 23.18
CA ALA A 142 -1.59 -6.01 22.62
C ALA A 142 -2.62 -6.91 23.32
N GLU A 143 -3.75 -6.33 23.72
CA GLU A 143 -4.81 -7.09 24.37
C GLU A 143 -5.44 -8.06 23.36
N GLU A 144 -5.85 -9.24 23.83
CA GLU A 144 -6.52 -10.21 22.98
C GLU A 144 -7.76 -9.59 22.31
N GLY A 145 -7.93 -9.85 21.02
CA GLY A 145 -9.02 -9.27 20.23
C GLY A 145 -8.81 -7.84 19.75
N THR A 146 -7.64 -7.23 19.99
CA THR A 146 -7.29 -5.90 19.43
C THR A 146 -6.45 -5.99 18.15
N TYR A 147 -6.16 -7.21 17.70
CA TYR A 147 -5.43 -7.50 16.46
C TYR A 147 -5.93 -8.80 15.84
N LEU A 148 -5.69 -8.97 14.54
CA LEU A 148 -5.95 -10.19 13.78
C LEU A 148 -4.89 -10.38 12.69
N GLN A 149 -4.69 -11.63 12.26
CA GLN A 149 -3.88 -11.94 11.08
C GLN A 149 -4.44 -13.16 10.36
N VAL A 150 -4.93 -12.96 9.14
CA VAL A 150 -5.38 -14.04 8.27
C VAL A 150 -4.29 -14.32 7.24
N ARG A 151 -3.60 -15.45 7.36
CA ARG A 151 -2.52 -15.85 6.45
C ARG A 151 -3.08 -16.51 5.20
N HIS A 152 -2.73 -15.97 4.04
CA HIS A 152 -3.14 -16.48 2.75
C HIS A 152 -2.20 -15.96 1.66
N ASP A 153 -1.98 -16.75 0.61
CA ASP A 153 -1.28 -16.28 -0.57
C ASP A 153 -2.24 -15.44 -1.42
N ILE A 154 -1.92 -14.17 -1.61
CA ILE A 154 -2.79 -13.21 -2.28
C ILE A 154 -2.00 -12.53 -3.40
N GLU A 155 -2.54 -12.53 -4.62
CA GLU A 155 -1.96 -11.78 -5.73
C GLU A 155 -2.31 -10.30 -5.62
N GLY A 156 -1.33 -9.42 -5.75
CA GLY A 156 -1.53 -7.97 -5.76
C GLY A 156 -1.29 -7.38 -7.14
N PHE A 157 -2.27 -6.64 -7.65
CA PHE A 157 -2.15 -5.90 -8.90
C PHE A 157 -2.64 -4.46 -8.71
N ILE A 158 -1.71 -3.52 -8.69
CA ILE A 158 -1.98 -2.13 -8.34
C ILE A 158 -1.56 -1.25 -9.51
N LYS A 159 -2.52 -0.49 -10.05
CA LYS A 159 -2.24 0.58 -11.00
C LYS A 159 -2.22 1.90 -10.26
N VAL A 160 -1.12 2.62 -10.38
CA VAL A 160 -0.98 3.96 -9.84
C VAL A 160 -0.89 4.93 -11.00
N ASN A 161 -1.72 5.96 -10.94
CA ASN A 161 -1.76 7.02 -11.92
C ASN A 161 -1.85 8.35 -11.16
N LEU A 162 -0.72 8.92 -10.80
CA LEU A 162 -0.66 10.08 -9.92
C LEU A 162 0.34 11.13 -10.43
N PRO A 163 0.09 12.43 -10.22
CA PRO A 163 1.10 13.46 -10.42
C PRO A 163 2.36 13.18 -9.56
N LEU A 164 3.54 13.39 -10.15
CA LEU A 164 4.83 13.34 -9.47
C LEU A 164 5.35 14.78 -9.32
N MET A 165 5.23 15.33 -8.12
CA MET A 165 5.66 16.71 -7.84
C MET A 165 7.17 16.73 -7.59
N ILE A 166 7.94 17.24 -8.55
CA ILE A 166 9.39 17.43 -8.46
C ILE A 166 9.65 18.89 -8.12
N GLU A 167 10.33 19.15 -7.00
CA GLU A 167 10.70 20.48 -6.49
C GLU A 167 12.18 20.81 -6.71
#